data_AF-A0A4V6NZ21-F1
#
_entry.id   AF-A0A4V6NZ21-F1
#
_cell.length_a   1.000
_cell.length_b   1.000
_cell.length_c   1.000
_cell.angle_alpha   90.00
_cell.angle_beta   90.00
_cell.angle_gamma   90.00
#
_symmetry.space_group_name_H-M   'P 1'
#
loop_
_entity.id
_entity.type
_entity.pdbx_description
1 polymer ?
#
loop_
_entity_poly.entity_id
_entity_poly.type
_entity_poly.pdbx_seq_one_letter_code
_entity_poly.pdbx_strand_id
1 'polypeptide(L)'
;MGHLPGRAGRKQNGGTQLIYAFNTYKLLEQDDAELERSKNPFATVLLIAKTALSGKKLDDKALYKMKIKLLKNLAGQQLPKKKIEAIMLFLTHYIRFEDKEMNRSFEQYKDPINQKEKNNGNERSSM
;
A
#
# COMPACT_ATOMS: atom_id res chain seq x y z
N MET A 1 -22.42 5.98 6.77
CA MET A 1 -21.54 6.12 5.59
C MET A 1 -22.18 5.39 4.42
N GLY A 2 -22.77 6.12 3.47
CA GLY A 2 -23.45 5.53 2.31
C GLY A 2 -22.46 5.03 1.26
N HIS A 3 -22.48 3.73 0.97
CA HIS A 3 -21.76 3.13 -0.16
C HIS A 3 -22.51 3.50 -1.45
N LEU A 4 -21.91 4.32 -2.30
CA LEU A 4 -22.39 4.53 -3.67
C LEU A 4 -21.71 3.49 -4.57
N PRO A 5 -22.46 2.71 -5.37
CA PRO A 5 -21.87 1.80 -6.34
C PRO A 5 -21.14 2.62 -7.41
N GLY A 6 -19.89 2.23 -7.69
CA GLY A 6 -19.05 2.88 -8.68
C GLY A 6 -19.50 2.67 -10.11
N ARG A 7 -19.04 3.57 -11.00
CA ARG A 7 -19.35 3.58 -12.44
C ARG A 7 -19.28 2.17 -13.04
N ALA A 8 -20.40 1.76 -13.64
CA ALA A 8 -20.54 0.47 -14.28
C ALA A 8 -19.79 0.41 -15.62
N GLY A 9 -18.95 -0.61 -15.79
CA GLY A 9 -18.45 -0.99 -17.12
C GLY A 9 -19.59 -1.59 -17.93
N ARG A 10 -19.80 -1.12 -19.17
CA ARG A 10 -20.87 -1.60 -20.08
C ARG A 10 -20.25 -2.21 -21.33
N LYS A 11 -20.44 -3.51 -21.54
CA LYS A 11 -20.14 -4.19 -22.82
C LYS A 11 -21.45 -4.62 -23.46
N GLN A 12 -21.60 -4.36 -24.77
CA GLN A 12 -22.82 -4.65 -25.53
C GLN A 12 -22.47 -5.53 -26.73
N ASN A 13 -23.26 -6.58 -26.99
CA ASN A 13 -23.16 -7.37 -28.22
C ASN A 13 -24.54 -7.94 -28.56
N GLY A 14 -25.05 -7.69 -29.78
CA GLY A 14 -26.27 -8.32 -30.30
C GLY A 14 -27.54 -8.17 -29.44
N GLY A 15 -27.68 -7.10 -28.65
CA GLY A 15 -28.82 -6.88 -27.75
C GLY A 15 -28.61 -7.34 -26.30
N THR A 16 -27.51 -8.04 -26.00
CA THR A 16 -27.15 -8.47 -24.64
C THR A 16 -26.22 -7.45 -23.98
N GLN A 17 -26.49 -7.12 -22.72
CA GLN A 17 -25.68 -6.21 -21.91
C GLN A 17 -25.07 -6.92 -20.70
N LEU A 18 -23.79 -6.66 -20.46
CA LEU A 18 -23.09 -7.04 -19.24
C LEU A 18 -22.79 -5.79 -18.41
N ILE A 19 -23.27 -5.77 -17.16
CA ILE A 19 -23.10 -4.67 -16.21
C ILE A 19 -22.20 -5.16 -15.08
N TYR A 20 -21.08 -4.46 -14.89
CA TYR A 20 -20.21 -4.70 -13.75
C TYR A 20 -20.35 -3.59 -12.72
N ALA A 21 -20.81 -3.92 -11.52
CA ALA A 21 -20.82 -3.01 -10.38
C ALA A 21 -19.69 -3.40 -9.42
N PHE A 22 -18.82 -2.44 -9.11
CA PHE A 22 -17.72 -2.63 -8.18
C PHE A 22 -17.85 -1.67 -7.01
N ASN A 23 -17.36 -2.08 -5.86
CA ASN A 23 -17.20 -1.18 -4.73
C ASN A 23 -16.14 -0.12 -5.09
N THR A 24 -16.52 1.15 -5.01
CA THR A 24 -15.60 2.26 -5.20
C THR A 24 -15.32 2.98 -3.91
N TYR A 25 -14.05 3.34 -3.74
CA TYR A 25 -13.57 4.08 -2.59
C TYR A 25 -13.12 5.47 -3.02
N LYS A 26 -13.83 6.50 -2.57
CA LYS A 26 -13.51 7.89 -2.88
C LYS A 26 -12.40 8.41 -1.98
N LEU A 27 -11.16 8.15 -2.38
CA LEU A 27 -9.96 8.41 -1.58
C LEU A 27 -9.77 9.89 -1.20
N LEU A 28 -10.05 10.83 -2.12
CA LEU A 28 -9.85 12.26 -1.87
C LEU A 28 -10.82 12.84 -0.84
N GLU A 29 -11.98 12.21 -0.64
CA GLU A 29 -13.00 12.65 0.32
C GLU A 29 -12.79 12.07 1.73
N GLN A 30 -11.77 11.23 1.94
CA GLN A 30 -11.51 10.60 3.23
C GLN A 30 -10.83 11.55 4.21
N ASP A 31 -11.04 11.38 5.52
CA ASP A 31 -10.33 12.19 6.53
C ASP A 31 -8.90 11.69 6.76
N ASP A 32 -7.93 12.62 6.79
CA ASP A 32 -6.51 12.27 6.98
C ASP A 32 -6.26 11.72 8.38
N ALA A 33 -6.90 12.28 9.42
CA ALA A 33 -6.69 11.86 10.80
C ALA A 33 -7.30 10.46 11.06
N GLU A 34 -8.41 10.11 10.41
CA GLU A 34 -8.93 8.74 10.42
C GLU A 34 -7.97 7.74 9.77
N LEU A 35 -7.38 8.07 8.63
CA LEU A 35 -6.38 7.23 7.98
C LEU A 35 -5.10 7.08 8.83
N GLU A 36 -4.67 8.15 9.50
CA GLU A 36 -3.49 8.13 10.38
C GLU A 36 -3.70 7.32 11.67
N ARG A 37 -4.90 7.37 12.26
CA ARG A 37 -5.26 6.61 13.46
C ARG A 37 -5.56 5.14 13.16
N SER A 38 -5.75 4.80 11.89
CA SER A 38 -6.13 3.45 11.49
C SER A 38 -5.02 2.45 11.78
N LYS A 39 -5.41 1.34 12.40
CA LYS A 39 -4.53 0.16 12.55
C LYS A 39 -4.42 -0.63 11.24
N ASN A 40 -5.19 -0.28 10.22
CA ASN A 40 -5.09 -0.90 8.90
C ASN A 40 -3.79 -0.42 8.22
N PRO A 41 -2.89 -1.32 7.83
CA PRO A 41 -1.62 -0.93 7.23
C PRO A 41 -1.81 -0.29 5.85
N PHE A 42 -2.89 -0.63 5.16
CA PHE A 42 -3.26 0.01 3.90
C PHE A 42 -3.72 1.46 4.10
N ALA A 43 -4.13 1.88 5.30
CA ALA A 43 -4.50 3.27 5.54
C ALA A 43 -3.30 4.22 5.33
N THR A 44 -2.08 3.80 5.69
CA THR A 44 -0.88 4.57 5.38
C THR A 44 -0.60 4.62 3.87
N VAL A 45 -0.87 3.54 3.13
CA VAL A 45 -0.79 3.53 1.66
C VAL A 45 -1.79 4.52 1.05
N LEU A 46 -3.03 4.50 1.52
CA LEU A 46 -4.09 5.41 1.08
C LEU A 46 -3.74 6.87 1.39
N LEU A 47 -3.16 7.14 2.56
CA LEU A 47 -2.69 8.48 2.93
C LEU A 47 -1.60 8.99 1.97
N ILE A 48 -0.64 8.13 1.60
CA ILE A 48 0.42 8.48 0.63
C ILE A 48 -0.21 8.78 -0.74
N ALA A 49 -1.06 7.86 -1.23
CA ALA A 49 -1.73 8.03 -2.51
C ALA A 49 -2.58 9.31 -2.53
N LYS A 50 -3.33 9.59 -1.46
CA LYS A 50 -4.13 10.81 -1.31
C LYS A 50 -3.26 12.06 -1.32
N THR A 51 -2.13 12.05 -0.62
CA THR A 51 -1.21 13.20 -0.58
C THR A 51 -0.63 13.50 -1.97
N ALA A 52 -0.20 12.46 -2.70
CA ALA A 52 0.30 12.60 -4.06
C ALA A 52 -0.78 13.10 -5.03
N LEU A 53 -2.00 12.56 -4.94
CA LEU A 53 -3.14 12.96 -5.79
C LEU A 53 -3.65 14.37 -5.50
N SER A 54 -3.45 14.88 -4.28
CA SER A 54 -3.88 16.24 -3.88
C SER A 54 -2.95 17.34 -4.42
N GLY A 55 -1.94 17.01 -5.24
CA GLY A 55 -1.00 17.98 -5.81
C GLY A 55 -0.03 18.59 -4.80
N LYS A 56 -0.06 18.14 -3.54
CA LYS A 56 0.95 18.50 -2.54
C LYS A 56 2.22 17.78 -2.92
N LYS A 57 3.28 18.52 -3.27
CA LYS A 57 4.61 17.95 -3.45
C LYS A 57 5.01 17.32 -2.13
N LEU A 58 5.13 16.00 -2.14
CA LEU A 58 5.63 15.26 -1.00
C LEU A 58 7.15 15.32 -1.07
N ASP A 59 7.76 16.05 -0.14
CA ASP A 59 9.23 16.06 0.00
C ASP A 59 9.73 14.61 0.17
N ASP A 60 10.82 14.26 -0.50
CA ASP A 60 11.35 12.89 -0.49
C ASP A 60 11.68 12.42 0.93
N LYS A 61 12.08 13.32 1.84
CA LYS A 61 12.32 12.96 3.25
C LYS A 61 11.03 12.61 3.97
N ALA A 62 9.95 13.34 3.69
CA ALA A 62 8.63 13.03 4.23
C ALA A 62 8.13 11.70 3.66
N LEU A 63 8.31 11.47 2.37
CA LEU A 63 7.97 10.22 1.71
C LEU A 63 8.75 9.04 2.29
N TYR A 64 10.04 9.22 2.55
CA TYR A 64 10.91 8.18 3.12
C TYR A 64 10.45 7.80 4.53
N LYS A 65 10.21 8.79 5.40
CA LYS A 65 9.66 8.57 6.74
C LYS A 65 8.33 7.81 6.70
N MET A 66 7.45 8.15 5.76
CA MET A 66 6.16 7.47 5.59
C MET A 66 6.33 6.02 5.12
N LYS A 67 7.21 5.74 4.15
CA LYS A 67 7.49 4.36 3.70
C LYS A 67 8.05 3.50 4.85
N ILE A 68 8.94 4.05 5.67
CA ILE A 68 9.49 3.36 6.85
C ILE A 68 8.40 3.12 7.92
N LYS A 69 7.52 4.11 8.17
CA LYS A 69 6.39 3.96 9.11
C LYS A 69 5.46 2.82 8.67
N LEU A 70 5.13 2.76 7.38
CA LEU A 70 4.33 1.69 6.80
C LEU A 70 5.00 0.31 6.96
N LEU A 71 6.30 0.22 6.64
CA LEU A 71 7.09 -0.99 6.82
C LEU A 71 7.05 -1.51 8.27
N LYS A 72 7.23 -0.62 9.24
CA LYS A 72 7.15 -0.96 10.67
C LYS A 72 5.74 -1.44 11.06
N ASN A 73 4.71 -0.75 10.57
CA ASN A 73 3.33 -1.12 10.82
C ASN A 73 2.98 -2.49 10.20
N LEU A 74 3.53 -2.82 9.02
CA LEU A 74 3.33 -4.12 8.37
C LEU A 74 4.04 -5.25 9.10
N ALA A 75 5.27 -5.02 9.56
CA ALA A 75 6.05 -6.01 10.31
C ALA A 75 5.40 -6.37 11.67
N GLY A 76 4.63 -5.44 12.26
CA GLY A 76 3.88 -5.68 13.50
C GLY A 76 2.53 -6.40 13.31
N GLN A 77 2.15 -6.76 12.09
CA GLN A 77 0.86 -7.39 11.80
C GLN A 77 0.99 -8.84 11.37
N GLN A 78 -0.01 -9.64 11.75
CA GLN A 78 -0.14 -11.04 11.31
C GLN A 78 -0.67 -11.12 9.86
N LEU A 79 0.05 -10.52 8.92
CA LEU A 79 -0.26 -10.62 7.50
C LEU A 79 0.46 -11.82 6.87
N PRO A 80 -0.19 -12.54 5.94
CA PRO A 80 0.51 -13.53 5.13
C PRO A 80 1.66 -12.88 4.36
N LYS A 81 2.81 -13.55 4.32
CA LYS A 81 4.04 -13.09 3.63
C LYS A 81 3.79 -12.54 2.23
N LYS A 82 3.00 -13.26 1.42
CA LYS A 82 2.63 -12.83 0.05
C LYS A 82 1.97 -11.44 0.01
N LYS A 83 1.18 -11.08 1.02
CA LYS A 83 0.58 -9.74 1.11
C LYS A 83 1.62 -8.68 1.47
N ILE A 84 2.56 -8.99 2.37
CA ILE A 84 3.67 -8.10 2.71
C ILE A 84 4.52 -7.84 1.46
N GLU A 85 4.88 -8.89 0.72
CA GLU A 85 5.62 -8.80 -0.54
C GLU A 85 4.89 -7.95 -1.59
N ALA A 86 3.58 -8.15 -1.77
CA ALA A 86 2.79 -7.34 -2.70
C ALA A 86 2.76 -5.85 -2.31
N ILE A 87 2.68 -5.54 -1.02
CA ILE A 87 2.71 -4.15 -0.53
C ILE A 87 4.11 -3.55 -0.72
N MET A 88 5.17 -4.34 -0.52
CA MET A 88 6.53 -3.91 -0.81
C MET A 88 6.75 -3.61 -2.29
N LEU A 89 6.23 -4.45 -3.17
CA LEU A 89 6.26 -4.24 -4.61
C LEU A 89 5.54 -2.93 -4.98
N PHE A 90 4.36 -2.69 -4.40
CA PHE A 90 3.63 -1.43 -4.59
C PHE A 90 4.45 -0.20 -4.17
N LEU A 91 5.07 -0.23 -2.98
CA LEU A 91 5.89 0.90 -2.47
C LEU A 91 7.14 1.17 -3.30
N THR A 92 7.62 0.16 -4.01
CA THR A 92 8.81 0.24 -4.85
C THR A 92 8.49 0.88 -6.19
N HIS A 93 7.39 0.44 -6.82
CA HIS A 93 7.10 0.80 -8.20
C HIS A 93 6.15 1.98 -8.34
N TYR A 94 5.19 2.11 -7.42
CA TYR A 94 4.09 3.07 -7.56
C TYR A 94 4.36 4.41 -6.88
N ILE A 95 5.32 4.42 -5.94
CA ILE A 95 5.69 5.62 -5.19
C ILE A 95 7.19 5.81 -5.38
N ARG A 96 7.60 6.66 -6.32
CA ARG A 96 9.02 6.90 -6.63
C ARG A 96 9.52 8.16 -5.91
N PHE A 97 10.74 8.08 -5.37
CA PHE A 97 11.47 9.29 -4.95
C PHE A 97 11.94 10.05 -6.19
N GLU A 98 11.97 11.38 -6.13
CA GLU A 98 12.62 12.21 -7.15
C GLU A 98 14.15 12.02 -7.07
N ASP A 99 14.68 11.83 -5.86
CA ASP A 99 16.07 11.54 -5.56
C ASP A 99 16.43 10.05 -5.73
N LYS A 100 17.43 9.81 -6.59
CA LYS A 100 17.96 8.47 -6.88
C LYS A 100 18.71 7.87 -5.70
N GLU A 101 19.34 8.67 -4.83
CA GLU A 101 20.05 8.16 -3.65
C GLU A 101 19.08 7.60 -2.61
N MET A 102 17.95 8.28 -2.38
CA MET A 102 16.91 7.77 -1.48
C MET A 102 16.24 6.49 -1.98
N ASN A 103 16.05 6.34 -3.29
CA ASN A 103 15.63 5.06 -3.87
C ASN A 103 16.63 3.94 -3.51
N ARG A 104 17.93 4.18 -3.68
CA ARG A 104 18.98 3.19 -3.37
C ARG A 104 19.01 2.83 -1.88
N SER A 105 18.91 3.82 -0.98
CA SER A 105 18.86 3.58 0.47
C SER A 105 17.60 2.83 0.90
N PHE A 106 16.46 3.06 0.23
CA PHE A 106 15.23 2.32 0.51
C PHE A 106 15.31 0.86 0.08
N GLU A 107 15.95 0.55 -1.05
CA GLU A 107 16.19 -0.83 -1.48
C GLU A 107 17.00 -1.63 -0.44
N GLN A 108 18.07 -1.04 0.10
CA GLN A 108 18.91 -1.68 1.13
C GLN A 108 18.15 -1.99 2.43
N TYR A 109 17.11 -1.23 2.75
CA TYR A 109 16.30 -1.44 3.96
C TYR A 109 15.36 -2.66 3.85
N LYS A 110 15.19 -3.23 2.66
CA LYS A 110 14.31 -4.39 2.42
C LYS A 110 14.97 -5.71 2.80
N ASP A 111 16.30 -5.79 2.66
CA ASP A 111 17.07 -7.02 2.87
C ASP A 111 16.95 -7.59 4.30
N PRO A 112 17.00 -6.79 5.38
CA PRO A 112 16.91 -7.32 6.75
C PRO A 112 15.51 -7.86 7.10
N ILE A 113 14.46 -7.30 6.51
CA ILE A 113 13.07 -7.74 6.72
C ILE A 113 12.85 -9.09 6.04
N ASN A 114 13.49 -9.33 4.90
CA ASN A 114 13.44 -10.60 4.18
C ASN A 114 14.36 -11.68 4.81
N GLN A 115 15.43 -11.29 5.50
CA GLN A 115 16.35 -12.21 6.18
C GLN A 115 15.85 -12.71 7.54
N LYS A 116 15.17 -11.87 8.35
CA LYS A 116 14.64 -12.30 9.67
C LYS A 116 13.69 -13.49 9.58
N GLU A 117 13.02 -13.69 8.45
CA GLU A 117 12.13 -14.85 8.25
C GLU A 117 12.86 -16.13 7.79
N LYS A 118 14.03 -16.04 7.16
CA LYS A 118 14.80 -17.25 6.80
C LYS A 118 15.28 -18.00 8.05
N ASN A 119 15.54 -17.28 9.14
CA ASN A 119 16.01 -17.90 10.38
C ASN A 119 14.85 -18.51 11.21
N ASN A 120 13.67 -17.89 11.22
CA ASN A 120 12.51 -18.41 11.96
C ASN A 120 11.85 -19.66 11.32
N GLY A 121 12.20 -20.02 10.09
CA GLY A 121 11.74 -21.24 9.42
C GLY A 121 12.53 -22.50 9.80
N ASN A 122 13.76 -22.36 10.31
CA ASN A 122 14.62 -23.50 10.64
C ASN A 122 14.42 -24.03 12.07
N GLU A 123 13.74 -23.29 12.96
CA GLU A 123 13.56 -23.70 14.36
C GLU A 123 12.28 -24.52 14.62
N ARG A 124 11.37 -24.62 13.63
CA ARG A 124 10.11 -25.38 13.76
C ARG A 124 10.15 -26.78 13.14
N SER A 125 11.29 -27.22 12.62
CA SER A 125 11.45 -28.53 11.97
C SER A 125 12.32 -29.52 12.77
N SER A 126 12.64 -29.21 14.04
CA SER A 126 13.44 -30.08 14.92
C SER A 126 12.81 -30.30 16.30
N MET A 127 11.48 -30.28 16.39
CA MET A 127 10.73 -30.77 17.55
C MET A 127 9.69 -31.80 17.12
#